data_AF-A0A6G0M105-F1
#
_entry.id   AF-A0A6G0M105-F1
#
_cell.length_a   1.000
_cell.length_b   1.000
_cell.length_c   1.000
_cell.angle_alpha   90.00
_cell.angle_beta   90.00
_cell.angle_gamma   90.00
#
_symmetry.space_group_name_H-M   'P 1'
#
loop_
_entity.id
_entity.type
_entity.pdbx_description
1 polymer ?
#
loop_
_entity_poly.entity_id
_entity_poly.type
_entity_poly.pdbx_seq_one_letter_code
_entity_poly.pdbx_strand_id
1 'polypeptide(L)'
;MEDTSGLRRELQQLSPAQLRELLSTSGHGPLLREEKAEEKAAVDAQRVAAAKDEGNAFFRQGRMKDAVTAYSRCIAINPDNDVCLSNRAAAYLKLKQFDRAVADCSEAIEAAPTIKPFMRRAAAYIALREFGRAVDDLIAALEFEPRNKECRAKLQGVVDIAVDEAQWVNATPDAECEDGNVYMLDISVSKWFKVPIPIDQALAPRAWHSSVLTEAGKLFVLGGGTYHGPLKDAATLDLSYFMDKVSSLRRDLL
;
A
#
# COMPACT_ATOMS: atom_id res chain seq x y z
N MET A 1 21.71 -53.93 25.57
CA MET A 1 21.17 -53.36 24.33
C MET A 1 20.19 -54.40 23.79
N GLU A 2 18.90 -54.17 23.95
CA GLU A 2 17.88 -55.10 23.46
C GLU A 2 17.96 -55.16 21.93
N ASP A 3 17.91 -56.37 21.38
CA ASP A 3 17.96 -56.63 19.95
C ASP A 3 16.64 -56.17 19.31
N THR A 4 16.58 -54.90 18.90
CA THR A 4 15.41 -54.31 18.25
C THR A 4 15.24 -54.77 16.80
N SER A 5 16.10 -55.65 16.27
CA SER A 5 16.06 -56.07 14.87
C SER A 5 14.82 -56.91 14.54
N GLY A 6 14.35 -57.72 15.49
CA GLY A 6 13.11 -58.50 15.39
C GLY A 6 11.87 -57.61 15.30
N LEU A 7 11.71 -56.72 16.29
CA LEU A 7 10.62 -55.73 16.33
C LEU A 7 10.60 -54.84 15.07
N ARG A 8 11.78 -54.45 14.56
CA ARG A 8 11.87 -53.64 13.35
C ARG A 8 11.39 -54.39 12.09
N ARG A 9 11.67 -55.70 11.98
CA ARG A 9 11.16 -56.53 10.89
C ARG A 9 9.65 -56.74 10.99
N GLU A 10 9.14 -56.97 12.20
CA GLU A 10 7.70 -57.14 12.43
C GLU A 10 6.92 -55.87 12.08
N LEU A 11 7.40 -54.70 12.52
CA LEU A 11 6.79 -53.41 12.17
C LEU A 11 6.77 -53.14 10.65
N GLN A 12 7.76 -53.62 9.90
CA GLN A 12 7.84 -53.47 8.44
C GLN A 12 6.87 -54.38 7.67
N GLN A 13 6.34 -55.44 8.30
CA GLN A 13 5.39 -56.36 7.67
C GLN A 13 3.92 -55.96 7.91
N LEU A 14 3.66 -55.01 8.81
CA LEU A 14 2.32 -54.56 9.13
C LEU A 14 1.76 -53.66 8.03
N SER A 15 0.46 -53.81 7.75
CA SER A 15 -0.26 -52.87 6.91
C SER A 15 -0.42 -51.50 7.59
N PRO A 16 -0.62 -50.41 6.82
CA PRO A 16 -0.85 -49.09 7.38
C PRO A 16 -2.02 -49.04 8.39
N ALA A 17 -3.05 -49.86 8.19
CA ALA A 17 -4.19 -49.94 9.12
C ALA A 17 -3.80 -50.56 10.48
N GLN A 18 -3.00 -51.64 10.45
CA GLN A 18 -2.54 -52.31 11.67
C GLN A 18 -1.55 -51.44 12.46
N LEU A 19 -0.68 -50.70 11.78
CA LEU A 19 0.21 -49.72 12.41
C LEU A 19 -0.58 -48.61 13.10
N ARG A 20 -1.65 -48.11 12.48
CA ARG A 20 -2.54 -47.10 13.07
C ARG A 20 -3.28 -47.62 14.31
N GLU A 21 -3.75 -48.86 14.28
CA GLU A 21 -4.38 -49.50 15.44
C GLU A 21 -3.41 -49.66 16.61
N LEU A 22 -2.18 -50.13 16.34
CA LEU A 22 -1.13 -50.24 17.36
C LEU A 22 -0.73 -48.88 17.96
N LEU A 23 -0.57 -47.85 17.13
CA LEU A 23 -0.29 -46.48 17.59
C LEU A 23 -1.43 -45.90 18.44
N SER A 24 -2.68 -46.26 18.12
CA SER A 24 -3.86 -45.89 18.91
C SER A 24 -3.87 -46.57 20.28
N THR A 25 -3.58 -47.87 20.33
CA THR A 25 -3.57 -48.65 21.59
C THR A 25 -2.36 -48.37 22.50
N SER A 26 -1.22 -47.94 21.94
CA SER A 26 0.05 -47.73 22.68
C SER A 26 0.19 -46.33 23.30
N GLY A 27 -0.86 -45.50 23.29
CA GLY A 27 -0.82 -44.13 23.81
C GLY A 27 -0.12 -43.12 22.89
N HIS A 28 0.38 -43.55 21.72
CA HIS A 28 1.02 -42.70 20.70
C HIS A 28 0.01 -42.06 19.73
N GLY A 29 -1.26 -41.96 20.13
CA GLY A 29 -2.33 -41.31 19.39
C GLY A 29 -2.06 -39.86 18.93
N PRO A 30 -1.23 -39.04 19.61
CA PRO A 30 -0.80 -37.74 19.08
C PRO A 30 -0.09 -37.82 17.72
N LEU A 31 0.76 -38.83 17.48
CA LEU A 31 1.46 -39.00 16.19
C LEU A 31 0.48 -39.28 15.03
N LEU A 32 -0.63 -39.98 15.32
CA LEU A 32 -1.71 -40.20 14.34
C LEU A 32 -2.50 -38.93 14.04
N ARG A 33 -2.59 -38.00 15.01
CA ARG A 33 -3.23 -36.69 14.80
C ARG A 33 -2.32 -35.78 14.00
N GLU A 34 -1.01 -35.84 14.24
CA GLU A 34 0.02 -35.14 13.45
C GLU A 34 0.04 -35.66 12.01
N GLU A 35 0.11 -36.97 11.77
CA GLU A 35 0.05 -37.57 10.42
C GLU A 35 -1.22 -37.13 9.67
N LYS A 36 -2.39 -37.16 10.33
CA LYS A 36 -3.66 -36.70 9.74
C LYS A 36 -3.69 -35.19 9.48
N ALA A 37 -3.06 -34.39 10.35
CA ALA A 37 -2.95 -32.95 10.17
C ALA A 37 -2.01 -32.60 9.02
N GLU A 38 -0.89 -33.31 8.88
CA GLU A 38 0.05 -33.20 7.77
C GLU A 38 -0.59 -33.62 6.45
N GLU A 39 -1.33 -34.74 6.42
CA GLU A 39 -2.07 -35.19 5.25
C GLU A 39 -3.12 -34.14 4.83
N LYS A 40 -3.89 -33.61 5.80
CA LYS A 40 -4.85 -32.54 5.53
C LYS A 40 -4.16 -31.28 4.99
N ALA A 41 -3.05 -30.86 5.60
CA ALA A 41 -2.29 -29.70 5.16
C ALA A 41 -1.73 -29.87 3.75
N ALA A 42 -1.26 -31.07 3.39
CA ALA A 42 -0.80 -31.39 2.05
C ALA A 42 -1.94 -31.32 1.02
N VAL A 43 -3.12 -31.86 1.36
CA VAL A 43 -4.32 -31.77 0.51
C VAL A 43 -4.75 -30.31 0.33
N ASP A 44 -4.76 -29.52 1.40
CA ASP A 44 -5.14 -28.10 1.33
C ASP A 44 -4.11 -27.28 0.52
N ALA A 45 -2.81 -27.57 0.66
CA ALA A 45 -1.76 -26.96 -0.18
C ALA A 45 -1.94 -27.30 -1.67
N GLN A 46 -2.30 -28.55 -2.00
CA GLN A 46 -2.59 -28.96 -3.37
C GLN A 46 -3.83 -28.24 -3.92
N ARG A 47 -4.88 -28.07 -3.11
CA ARG A 47 -6.09 -27.34 -3.50
C ARG A 47 -5.82 -25.84 -3.71
N VAL A 48 -5.00 -25.23 -2.87
CA VAL A 48 -4.52 -23.85 -3.03
C VAL A 48 -3.79 -23.70 -4.36
N ALA A 49 -2.84 -24.59 -4.65
CA ALA A 49 -2.10 -24.57 -5.90
C ALA A 49 -3.02 -24.74 -7.13
N ALA A 50 -3.95 -25.69 -7.08
CA ALA A 50 -4.91 -25.92 -8.16
C ALA A 50 -5.81 -24.70 -8.42
N ALA A 51 -6.36 -24.09 -7.35
CA ALA A 51 -7.21 -22.91 -7.46
C ALA A 51 -6.43 -21.69 -8.01
N LYS A 52 -5.18 -21.52 -7.58
CA LYS A 52 -4.27 -20.49 -8.11
C LYS A 52 -4.02 -20.69 -9.61
N ASP A 53 -3.71 -21.91 -10.02
CA ASP A 53 -3.39 -22.20 -11.42
C ASP A 53 -4.61 -22.09 -12.34
N GLU A 54 -5.79 -22.47 -11.86
CA GLU A 54 -7.07 -22.21 -12.52
C GLU A 54 -7.33 -20.71 -12.69
N GLY A 55 -7.11 -19.92 -11.64
CA GLY A 55 -7.22 -18.46 -11.71
C GLY A 55 -6.24 -17.84 -12.72
N ASN A 56 -5.00 -18.34 -12.75
CA ASN A 56 -4.00 -17.93 -13.72
C ASN A 56 -4.42 -18.29 -15.16
N ALA A 57 -5.07 -19.44 -15.37
CA ALA A 57 -5.58 -19.85 -16.67
C ALA A 57 -6.71 -18.92 -17.15
N PHE A 58 -7.69 -18.62 -16.30
CA PHE A 58 -8.75 -17.67 -16.63
C PHE A 58 -8.21 -16.25 -16.89
N PHE A 59 -7.21 -15.82 -16.12
CA PHE A 59 -6.57 -14.53 -16.31
C PHE A 59 -5.93 -14.41 -17.70
N ARG A 60 -5.19 -15.46 -18.14
CA ARG A 60 -4.59 -15.51 -19.48
C ARG A 60 -5.63 -15.54 -20.60
N GLN A 61 -6.80 -16.13 -20.34
CA GLN A 61 -7.94 -16.16 -21.28
C GLN A 61 -8.74 -14.84 -21.31
N GLY A 62 -8.39 -13.85 -20.49
CA GLY A 62 -9.14 -12.59 -20.39
C GLY A 62 -10.42 -12.68 -19.55
N ARG A 63 -10.70 -13.84 -18.95
CA ARG A 63 -11.91 -14.12 -18.15
C ARG A 63 -11.71 -13.63 -16.71
N MET A 64 -11.67 -12.31 -16.54
CA MET A 64 -11.28 -11.71 -15.25
C MET A 64 -12.22 -12.05 -14.09
N LYS A 65 -13.54 -12.14 -14.32
CA LYS A 65 -14.51 -12.51 -13.27
C LYS A 65 -14.29 -13.94 -12.78
N ASP A 66 -14.04 -14.87 -13.69
CA ASP A 66 -13.77 -16.27 -13.34
C ASP A 66 -12.42 -16.42 -12.64
N ALA A 67 -11.42 -15.64 -13.05
CA ALA A 67 -10.14 -15.55 -12.36
C ALA A 67 -10.31 -15.09 -10.91
N VAL A 68 -11.12 -14.05 -10.67
CA VAL A 68 -11.45 -13.57 -9.31
C VAL A 68 -12.10 -14.68 -8.48
N THR A 69 -13.05 -15.42 -9.03
CA THR A 69 -13.69 -16.55 -8.34
C THR A 69 -12.70 -17.64 -7.96
N ALA A 70 -11.78 -18.00 -8.88
CA ALA A 70 -10.76 -19.01 -8.62
C ALA A 70 -9.74 -18.56 -7.56
N TYR A 71 -9.24 -17.32 -7.63
CA TYR A 71 -8.36 -16.79 -6.58
C TYR A 71 -9.08 -16.65 -5.24
N SER A 72 -10.38 -16.34 -5.23
CA SER A 72 -11.14 -16.30 -3.97
C SER A 72 -11.26 -17.66 -3.32
N ARG A 73 -11.32 -18.75 -4.09
CA ARG A 73 -11.22 -20.12 -3.56
C ARG A 73 -9.83 -20.40 -2.98
N CYS A 74 -8.77 -19.94 -3.63
CA CYS A 74 -7.41 -20.04 -3.08
C CYS A 74 -7.31 -19.36 -1.70
N ILE A 75 -7.80 -18.12 -1.61
CA ILE A 75 -7.78 -17.31 -0.38
C ILE A 75 -8.69 -17.89 0.71
N ALA A 76 -9.82 -18.50 0.34
CA ALA A 76 -10.69 -19.17 1.31
C ALA A 76 -10.02 -20.39 1.99
N ILE A 77 -9.06 -21.03 1.33
CA ILE A 77 -8.30 -22.16 1.89
C ILE A 77 -7.06 -21.65 2.65
N ASN A 78 -6.36 -20.66 2.09
CA ASN A 78 -5.22 -20.01 2.73
C ASN A 78 -5.38 -18.47 2.62
N PRO A 79 -5.92 -17.82 3.67
CA PRO A 79 -6.16 -16.38 3.67
C PRO A 79 -4.91 -15.54 3.45
N ASP A 80 -3.77 -15.99 3.96
CA ASP A 80 -2.49 -15.25 3.92
C ASP A 80 -1.69 -15.55 2.64
N ASN A 81 -2.32 -16.13 1.61
CA ASN A 81 -1.65 -16.40 0.35
C ASN A 81 -1.44 -15.11 -0.47
N ASP A 82 -0.30 -14.46 -0.23
CA ASP A 82 0.14 -13.23 -0.88
C ASP A 82 0.04 -13.29 -2.42
N VAL A 83 0.38 -14.43 -3.02
CA VAL A 83 0.35 -14.61 -4.47
C VAL A 83 -1.08 -14.57 -5.01
N CYS A 84 -2.01 -15.28 -4.36
CA CYS A 84 -3.42 -15.30 -4.76
C CYS A 84 -4.10 -13.95 -4.51
N LEU A 85 -3.83 -13.28 -3.39
CA LEU A 85 -4.28 -11.92 -3.11
C LEU A 85 -3.78 -10.95 -4.18
N SER A 86 -2.48 -10.95 -4.44
CA SER A 86 -1.87 -10.08 -5.45
C SER A 86 -2.43 -10.35 -6.85
N ASN A 87 -2.65 -11.61 -7.22
CA ASN A 87 -3.20 -11.96 -8.55
C ASN A 87 -4.69 -11.63 -8.67
N ARG A 88 -5.47 -11.74 -7.59
CA ARG A 88 -6.86 -11.27 -7.56
C ARG A 88 -6.93 -9.75 -7.70
N ALA A 89 -6.04 -9.01 -7.04
CA ALA A 89 -5.91 -7.57 -7.24
C ALA A 89 -5.62 -7.20 -8.72
N ALA A 90 -4.74 -7.97 -9.39
CA ALA A 90 -4.48 -7.75 -10.82
C ALA A 90 -5.73 -7.97 -11.69
N ALA A 91 -6.58 -8.94 -11.35
CA ALA A 91 -7.86 -9.16 -12.03
C ALA A 91 -8.85 -8.03 -11.75
N TYR A 92 -8.89 -7.52 -10.51
CA TYR A 92 -9.70 -6.35 -10.15
C TYR A 92 -9.28 -5.07 -10.89
N LEU A 93 -7.97 -4.83 -11.06
CA LEU A 93 -7.46 -3.73 -11.88
C LEU A 93 -7.99 -3.79 -13.32
N LYS A 94 -7.99 -4.99 -13.93
CA LYS A 94 -8.54 -5.20 -15.29
C LYS A 94 -10.05 -5.01 -15.34
N LEU A 95 -10.75 -5.27 -14.24
CA LEU A 95 -12.18 -5.01 -14.06
C LEU A 95 -12.50 -3.56 -13.62
N LYS A 96 -11.49 -2.70 -13.44
CA LYS A 96 -11.63 -1.34 -12.91
C LYS A 96 -12.26 -1.27 -11.50
N GLN A 97 -12.09 -2.33 -10.70
CA GLN A 97 -12.52 -2.38 -9.30
C GLN A 97 -11.34 -1.98 -8.40
N PHE A 98 -10.98 -0.69 -8.43
CA PHE A 98 -9.72 -0.21 -7.85
C PHE A 98 -9.67 -0.35 -6.32
N ASP A 99 -10.76 -0.04 -5.60
CA ASP A 99 -10.79 -0.17 -4.13
C ASP A 99 -10.54 -1.60 -3.65
N ARG A 100 -11.11 -2.59 -4.37
CA ARG A 100 -10.89 -4.01 -4.07
C ARG A 100 -9.45 -4.44 -4.39
N ALA A 101 -8.87 -3.90 -5.46
CA ALA A 101 -7.46 -4.13 -5.75
C ALA A 101 -6.55 -3.54 -4.66
N VAL A 102 -6.88 -2.37 -4.12
CA VAL A 102 -6.14 -1.75 -2.99
C VAL A 102 -6.22 -2.62 -1.74
N ALA A 103 -7.40 -3.13 -1.39
CA ALA A 103 -7.59 -4.01 -0.23
C ALA A 103 -6.75 -5.28 -0.37
N ASP A 104 -6.92 -6.03 -1.47
CA ASP A 104 -6.17 -7.26 -1.72
C ASP A 104 -4.65 -7.04 -1.75
N CYS A 105 -4.18 -5.94 -2.34
CA CYS A 105 -2.76 -5.63 -2.32
C CYS A 105 -2.24 -5.27 -0.93
N SER A 106 -3.06 -4.64 -0.08
CA SER A 106 -2.65 -4.28 1.28
C SER A 106 -2.51 -5.53 2.14
N GLU A 107 -3.47 -6.45 2.07
CA GLU A 107 -3.39 -7.77 2.72
C GLU A 107 -2.18 -8.57 2.19
N ALA A 108 -1.93 -8.55 0.87
CA ALA A 108 -0.76 -9.22 0.31
C ALA A 108 0.58 -8.66 0.82
N ILE A 109 0.66 -7.33 1.02
CA ILE A 109 1.87 -6.67 1.55
C ILE A 109 2.09 -7.04 3.02
N GLU A 110 1.01 -7.11 3.81
CA GLU A 110 1.08 -7.54 5.21
C GLU A 110 1.51 -9.01 5.34
N ALA A 111 1.00 -9.88 4.45
CA ALA A 111 1.38 -11.29 4.43
C ALA A 111 2.83 -11.52 3.96
N ALA A 112 3.21 -10.93 2.82
CA ALA A 112 4.56 -10.99 2.29
C ALA A 112 4.88 -9.78 1.41
N PRO A 113 5.68 -8.81 1.89
CA PRO A 113 5.99 -7.62 1.13
C PRO A 113 6.91 -7.97 -0.04
N THR A 114 6.39 -7.80 -1.26
CA THR A 114 7.12 -8.00 -2.51
C THR A 114 6.77 -6.89 -3.49
N ILE A 115 7.58 -6.71 -4.54
CA ILE A 115 7.39 -5.62 -5.52
C ILE A 115 6.01 -5.62 -6.20
N LYS A 116 5.43 -6.80 -6.46
CA LYS A 116 4.20 -6.94 -7.27
C LYS A 116 2.96 -6.30 -6.61
N PRO A 117 2.61 -6.63 -5.34
CA PRO A 117 1.56 -5.92 -4.60
C PRO A 117 1.72 -4.39 -4.60
N PHE A 118 2.92 -3.86 -4.33
CA PHE A 118 3.16 -2.41 -4.35
C PHE A 118 2.88 -1.80 -5.72
N MET A 119 3.43 -2.37 -6.80
CA MET A 119 3.18 -1.89 -8.16
C MET A 119 1.69 -1.94 -8.57
N ARG A 120 0.98 -2.98 -8.13
CA ARG A 120 -0.46 -3.16 -8.42
C ARG A 120 -1.30 -2.16 -7.62
N ARG A 121 -0.98 -1.93 -6.35
CA ARG A 121 -1.66 -0.95 -5.50
C ARG A 121 -1.42 0.48 -5.97
N ALA A 122 -0.18 0.81 -6.35
CA ALA A 122 0.13 2.07 -7.02
C ALA A 122 -0.72 2.28 -8.27
N ALA A 123 -0.86 1.27 -9.13
CA ALA A 123 -1.71 1.36 -10.31
C ALA A 123 -3.19 1.61 -9.98
N ALA A 124 -3.69 1.04 -8.87
CA ALA A 124 -5.04 1.32 -8.39
C ALA A 124 -5.17 2.77 -7.89
N TYR A 125 -4.21 3.25 -7.09
CA TYR A 125 -4.21 4.63 -6.60
C TYR A 125 -4.12 5.67 -7.73
N ILE A 126 -3.31 5.41 -8.76
CA ILE A 126 -3.26 6.27 -9.96
C ILE A 126 -4.64 6.38 -10.61
N ALA A 127 -5.34 5.25 -10.75
CA ALA A 127 -6.69 5.23 -11.31
C ALA A 127 -7.73 5.93 -10.43
N LEU A 128 -7.51 5.93 -9.11
CA LEU A 128 -8.31 6.66 -8.13
C LEU A 128 -7.90 8.13 -7.95
N ARG A 129 -6.87 8.62 -8.67
CA ARG A 129 -6.26 9.96 -8.51
C ARG A 129 -5.62 10.20 -7.13
N GLU A 130 -5.28 9.15 -6.39
CA GLU A 130 -4.56 9.22 -5.11
C GLU A 130 -3.04 9.22 -5.35
N PHE A 131 -2.53 10.24 -6.04
CA PHE A 131 -1.15 10.27 -6.54
C PHE A 131 -0.08 10.20 -5.44
N GLY A 132 -0.30 10.80 -4.27
CA GLY A 132 0.64 10.73 -3.15
C GLY A 132 0.89 9.29 -2.70
N ARG A 133 -0.19 8.52 -2.50
CA ARG A 133 -0.08 7.11 -2.10
C ARG A 133 0.50 6.23 -3.22
N ALA A 134 0.23 6.58 -4.48
CA ALA A 134 0.85 5.89 -5.61
C ALA A 134 2.37 6.10 -5.63
N VAL A 135 2.86 7.31 -5.34
CA VAL A 135 4.29 7.61 -5.23
C VAL A 135 4.92 6.81 -4.11
N ASP A 136 4.31 6.78 -2.92
CA ASP A 136 4.82 6.00 -1.78
C ASP A 136 4.98 4.51 -2.14
N ASP A 137 3.97 3.91 -2.77
CA ASP A 137 4.04 2.51 -3.21
C ASP A 137 5.08 2.26 -4.30
N LEU A 138 5.29 3.21 -5.23
CA LEU A 138 6.31 3.08 -6.28
C LEU A 138 7.73 3.24 -5.72
N ILE A 139 7.92 4.11 -4.72
CA ILE A 139 9.19 4.23 -3.99
C ILE A 139 9.47 2.93 -3.24
N ALA A 140 8.49 2.41 -2.48
CA ALA A 140 8.62 1.13 -1.79
C ALA A 140 8.94 -0.01 -2.77
N ALA A 141 8.31 -0.04 -3.95
CA ALA A 141 8.63 -1.02 -4.99
C ALA A 141 10.08 -0.92 -5.50
N LEU A 142 10.64 0.30 -5.59
CA LEU A 142 12.03 0.52 -5.99
C LEU A 142 13.05 0.11 -4.92
N GLU A 143 12.66 0.03 -3.65
CA GLU A 143 13.52 -0.53 -2.60
C GLU A 143 13.82 -2.02 -2.84
N PHE A 144 12.86 -2.77 -3.39
CA PHE A 144 13.05 -4.18 -3.78
C PHE A 144 13.84 -4.33 -5.08
N GLU A 145 13.48 -3.55 -6.11
CA GLU A 145 14.17 -3.59 -7.40
C GLU A 145 14.54 -2.17 -7.85
N PRO A 146 15.70 -1.64 -7.41
CA PRO A 146 16.11 -0.27 -7.71
C PRO A 146 16.24 0.00 -9.20
N ARG A 147 16.44 -1.02 -10.04
CA ARG A 147 16.62 -0.88 -11.49
C ARG A 147 15.36 -1.17 -12.31
N ASN A 148 14.19 -1.32 -11.68
CA ASN A 148 12.96 -1.63 -12.37
C ASN A 148 12.49 -0.45 -13.25
N LYS A 149 12.60 -0.62 -14.57
CA LYS A 149 12.26 0.41 -15.57
C LYS A 149 10.77 0.75 -15.58
N GLU A 150 9.91 -0.25 -15.38
CA GLU A 150 8.46 -0.03 -15.37
C GLU A 150 8.03 0.81 -14.17
N CYS A 151 8.58 0.51 -12.99
CA CYS A 151 8.30 1.26 -11.77
C CYS A 151 8.75 2.73 -11.92
N ARG A 152 9.97 2.97 -12.40
CA ARG A 152 10.45 4.34 -12.67
C ARG A 152 9.59 5.09 -13.68
N ALA A 153 9.19 4.42 -14.78
CA ALA A 153 8.35 5.05 -15.79
C ALA A 153 6.97 5.43 -15.23
N LYS A 154 6.37 4.57 -14.39
CA LYS A 154 5.12 4.88 -13.68
C LYS A 154 5.31 6.04 -12.71
N LEU A 155 6.39 6.05 -11.94
CA LEU A 155 6.69 7.12 -10.97
C LEU A 155 6.84 8.46 -11.69
N GLN A 156 7.63 8.50 -12.76
CA GLN A 156 7.78 9.70 -13.58
C GLN A 156 6.43 10.17 -14.13
N GLY A 157 5.63 9.25 -14.69
CA GLY A 157 4.31 9.61 -15.22
C GLY A 157 3.35 10.17 -14.16
N VAL A 158 3.41 9.68 -12.91
CA VAL A 158 2.61 10.26 -11.81
C VAL A 158 3.10 11.65 -11.43
N VAL A 159 4.42 11.87 -11.38
CA VAL A 159 5.01 13.18 -11.10
C VAL A 159 4.64 14.18 -12.21
N ASP A 160 4.73 13.78 -13.47
CA ASP A 160 4.37 14.64 -14.61
C ASP A 160 2.91 15.07 -14.54
N ILE A 161 1.98 14.13 -14.28
CA ILE A 161 0.56 14.43 -14.11
C ILE A 161 0.34 15.40 -12.94
N ALA A 162 1.00 15.18 -11.80
CA ALA A 162 0.86 16.04 -10.63
C ALA A 162 1.42 17.45 -10.86
N VAL A 163 2.52 17.57 -11.60
CA VAL A 163 3.11 18.86 -11.98
C VAL A 163 2.20 19.59 -12.97
N ASP A 164 1.64 18.90 -13.96
CA ASP A 164 0.72 19.49 -14.94
C ASP A 164 -0.58 19.96 -14.25
N GLU A 165 -1.16 19.17 -13.34
CA GLU A 165 -2.33 19.58 -12.57
C GLU A 165 -2.02 20.79 -11.67
N ALA A 166 -0.85 20.83 -11.04
CA ALA A 166 -0.42 21.98 -10.24
C ALA A 166 -0.17 23.23 -11.10
N GLN A 167 0.38 23.07 -12.31
CA GLN A 167 0.55 24.16 -13.26
C GLN A 167 -0.80 24.65 -13.78
N TRP A 168 -1.76 23.77 -14.06
CA TRP A 168 -3.10 24.16 -14.50
C TRP A 168 -3.86 24.95 -13.43
N VAL A 169 -3.74 24.55 -12.16
CA VAL A 169 -4.26 25.32 -11.02
C VAL A 169 -3.60 26.70 -10.91
N ASN A 170 -2.32 26.83 -11.27
CA ASN A 170 -1.59 28.09 -11.24
C ASN A 170 -1.71 28.92 -12.54
N ALA A 171 -2.18 28.33 -13.64
CA ALA A 171 -2.22 28.92 -14.98
C ALA A 171 -3.62 29.38 -15.41
N THR A 172 -4.58 29.50 -14.49
CA THR A 172 -5.80 30.27 -14.75
C THR A 172 -5.40 31.72 -15.07
N PRO A 173 -5.59 32.21 -16.31
CA PRO A 173 -5.15 33.55 -16.70
C PRO A 173 -6.10 34.60 -16.14
N ASP A 174 -5.54 35.58 -15.42
CA ASP A 174 -6.02 36.96 -15.32
C ASP A 174 -7.54 37.15 -15.22
N ALA A 175 -8.13 36.76 -14.10
CA ALA A 175 -9.13 37.65 -13.52
C ALA A 175 -8.32 38.72 -12.79
N GLU A 176 -8.45 39.96 -13.22
CA GLU A 176 -7.93 41.15 -12.53
C GLU A 176 -8.02 40.92 -11.01
N CYS A 177 -6.87 41.03 -10.33
CA CYS A 177 -6.75 40.81 -8.89
C CYS A 177 -7.43 41.98 -8.16
N GLU A 178 -8.75 42.03 -8.20
CA GLU A 178 -9.63 42.90 -7.40
C GLU A 178 -10.41 42.10 -6.35
N ASP A 179 -10.36 40.78 -6.41
CA ASP A 179 -11.23 39.92 -5.62
C ASP A 179 -10.60 39.62 -4.26
N GLY A 180 -10.82 40.51 -3.29
CA GLY A 180 -10.42 40.39 -1.89
C GLY A 180 -10.82 39.07 -1.22
N ASN A 181 -10.06 38.01 -1.47
CA ASN A 181 -10.25 36.68 -0.94
C ASN A 181 -8.90 36.10 -0.49
N VAL A 182 -8.94 35.27 0.55
CA VAL A 182 -7.77 34.53 1.07
C VAL A 182 -7.96 33.05 0.79
N TYR A 183 -6.85 32.35 0.52
CA TYR A 183 -6.83 30.91 0.26
C TYR A 183 -6.28 30.16 1.47
N MET A 184 -6.99 29.09 1.88
CA MET A 184 -6.66 28.27 3.04
C MET A 184 -6.47 26.81 2.62
N LEU A 185 -5.38 26.18 3.06
CA LEU A 185 -5.12 24.74 2.84
C LEU A 185 -5.71 23.93 3.99
N ASP A 186 -6.69 23.08 3.68
CA ASP A 186 -7.18 22.06 4.61
C ASP A 186 -6.29 20.83 4.52
N ILE A 187 -5.51 20.60 5.58
CA ILE A 187 -4.57 19.47 5.68
C ILE A 187 -5.26 18.12 5.86
N SER A 188 -6.54 18.07 6.22
CA SER A 188 -7.27 16.81 6.38
C SER A 188 -7.74 16.22 5.05
N VAL A 189 -7.90 17.09 4.03
CA VAL A 189 -8.38 16.71 2.70
C VAL A 189 -7.44 17.15 1.57
N SER A 190 -6.29 17.75 1.92
CA SER A 190 -5.27 18.25 0.99
C SER A 190 -5.85 19.12 -0.13
N LYS A 191 -6.79 20.01 0.21
CA LYS A 191 -7.44 20.91 -0.75
C LYS A 191 -7.36 22.37 -0.29
N TRP A 192 -7.25 23.25 -1.27
CA TRP A 192 -7.31 24.70 -1.08
C TRP A 192 -8.76 25.20 -1.18
N PHE A 193 -9.15 26.09 -0.28
CA PHE A 193 -10.47 26.72 -0.23
C PHE A 193 -10.37 28.24 -0.36
N LYS A 194 -11.28 28.85 -1.13
CA LYS A 194 -11.41 30.31 -1.29
C LYS A 194 -12.36 30.84 -0.21
N VAL A 195 -11.92 31.84 0.57
CA VAL A 195 -12.73 32.44 1.66
C VAL A 195 -12.88 33.96 1.43
N PRO A 196 -14.11 34.51 1.48
CA PRO A 196 -14.36 35.94 1.26
C PRO A 196 -13.97 36.82 2.46
N ILE A 197 -13.45 38.03 2.17
CA ILE A 197 -13.06 39.02 3.19
C ILE A 197 -14.31 39.77 3.71
N PRO A 198 -14.51 39.90 5.03
CA PRO A 198 -15.61 40.70 5.59
C PRO A 198 -15.48 42.19 5.25
N ILE A 199 -16.58 42.78 4.76
CA ILE A 199 -16.65 44.18 4.33
C ILE A 199 -17.04 45.04 5.54
N ASP A 200 -16.09 45.37 6.41
CA ASP A 200 -16.27 46.43 7.42
C ASP A 200 -15.22 47.53 7.21
N GLN A 201 -15.66 48.66 6.65
CA GLN A 201 -14.79 49.74 6.14
C GLN A 201 -14.09 50.55 7.25
N ALA A 202 -14.34 50.25 8.52
CA ALA A 202 -13.59 50.84 9.64
C ALA A 202 -12.16 50.28 9.77
N LEU A 203 -11.84 49.15 9.11
CA LEU A 203 -10.53 48.52 9.13
C LEU A 203 -9.85 48.65 7.76
N ALA A 204 -9.04 49.70 7.58
CA ALA A 204 -8.23 49.84 6.38
C ALA A 204 -7.21 48.68 6.28
N PRO A 205 -7.09 47.99 5.12
CA PRO A 205 -6.15 46.89 4.96
C PRO A 205 -4.71 47.45 4.98
N ARG A 206 -3.98 47.16 6.06
CA ARG A 206 -2.51 47.23 6.08
C ARG A 206 -2.02 45.79 6.14
N ALA A 207 -1.19 45.41 5.18
CA ALA A 207 -0.80 44.04 4.87
C ALA A 207 -0.14 43.32 6.06
N TRP A 208 -0.80 42.30 6.62
CA TRP A 208 -0.21 41.46 7.68
C TRP A 208 -0.77 40.04 7.69
N HIS A 209 -0.26 39.22 6.76
CA HIS A 209 0.17 37.85 7.01
C HIS A 209 1.48 37.68 6.25
N SER A 210 2.59 37.59 6.96
CA SER A 210 3.91 37.44 6.35
C SER A 210 4.44 36.05 6.69
N SER A 211 4.71 35.25 5.66
CA SER A 211 5.41 33.98 5.79
C SER A 211 6.87 34.15 5.38
N VAL A 212 7.81 33.82 6.26
CA VAL A 212 9.27 33.95 6.01
C VAL A 212 9.94 32.59 6.09
N LEU A 213 10.60 32.18 5.00
CA LEU A 213 11.43 30.97 4.91
C LEU A 213 12.89 31.34 5.13
N THR A 214 13.57 30.69 6.08
CA THR A 214 14.99 30.99 6.41
C THR A 214 15.98 30.08 5.68
N GLU A 215 17.24 30.49 5.58
CA GLU A 215 18.34 29.67 5.02
C GLU A 215 18.56 28.33 5.77
N ALA A 216 18.06 28.22 7.00
CA ALA A 216 18.08 26.99 7.79
C ALA A 216 16.85 26.08 7.55
N GLY A 217 15.97 26.42 6.59
CA GLY A 217 14.83 25.58 6.21
C GLY A 217 13.64 25.62 7.18
N LYS A 218 13.39 26.76 7.85
CA LYS A 218 12.22 26.93 8.74
C LYS A 218 11.25 27.97 8.19
N LEU A 219 9.95 27.66 8.22
CA LEU A 219 8.88 28.56 7.78
C LEU A 219 8.16 29.15 9.00
N PHE A 220 8.23 30.48 9.10
CA PHE A 220 7.54 31.24 10.13
C PHE A 220 6.23 31.79 9.57
N VAL A 221 5.12 31.51 10.24
CA VAL A 221 3.80 32.08 9.91
C VAL A 221 3.44 33.07 11.01
N LEU A 222 3.44 34.36 10.67
CA LEU A 222 3.12 35.43 11.60
C LEU A 222 1.62 35.77 11.48
N GLY A 223 0.84 35.39 12.50
CA GLY A 223 -0.56 35.76 12.62
C GLY A 223 -0.72 37.25 12.93
N GLY A 224 -1.53 37.94 12.14
CA GLY A 224 -1.77 39.38 12.26
C GLY A 224 -2.70 39.72 13.43
N GLY A 225 -2.16 40.42 14.42
CA GLY A 225 -2.90 41.15 15.44
C GLY A 225 -1.91 41.92 16.29
N THR A 226 -2.14 43.23 16.50
CA THR A 226 -1.28 44.09 17.33
C THR A 226 -1.06 43.46 18.70
N TYR A 227 0.12 42.90 18.91
CA TYR A 227 0.49 42.21 20.14
C TYR A 227 1.28 43.17 21.04
N HIS A 228 0.61 43.72 22.04
CA HIS A 228 1.25 44.22 23.25
C HIS A 228 1.18 43.09 24.31
N GLY A 229 2.17 42.19 24.28
CA GLY A 229 2.31 41.07 25.23
C GLY A 229 3.59 40.27 24.94
N PRO A 230 4.01 39.33 25.81
CA PRO A 230 5.17 38.47 25.56
C PRO A 230 4.80 37.33 24.58
N LEU A 231 5.55 37.23 23.47
CA LEU A 231 5.35 36.32 22.31
C LEU A 231 4.79 34.96 22.74
N LYS A 232 3.53 34.64 22.42
CA LYS A 232 2.98 33.32 22.77
C LYS A 232 2.65 32.38 21.61
N ASP A 233 2.31 32.83 20.40
CA ASP A 233 1.77 31.88 19.40
C ASP A 233 2.38 32.04 18.00
N ALA A 234 3.71 32.06 17.88
CA ALA A 234 4.35 31.81 16.59
C ALA A 234 4.35 30.29 16.32
N ALA A 235 3.47 29.83 15.44
CA ALA A 235 3.51 28.45 14.95
C ALA A 235 4.79 28.28 14.11
N THR A 236 5.72 27.46 14.62
CA THR A 236 6.99 27.20 13.94
C THR A 236 6.86 25.84 13.26
N LEU A 237 6.92 25.82 11.92
CA LEU A 237 6.96 24.56 11.16
C LEU A 237 8.40 24.29 10.74
N ASP A 238 9.00 23.22 11.29
CA ASP A 238 10.36 22.82 10.97
C ASP A 238 10.37 22.02 9.65
N LEU A 239 10.73 22.68 8.55
CA LEU A 239 10.76 22.08 7.22
C LEU A 239 12.11 21.40 6.90
N SER A 240 13.07 21.41 7.82
CA SER A 240 14.37 20.73 7.65
C SER A 240 14.19 19.25 7.35
N TYR A 241 13.22 18.59 7.99
CA TYR A 241 12.84 17.20 7.71
C TYR A 241 12.46 16.98 6.23
N PHE A 242 11.67 17.89 5.65
CA PHE A 242 11.21 17.77 4.26
C PHE A 242 12.35 18.06 3.27
N MET A 243 13.20 19.04 3.57
CA MET A 243 14.34 19.40 2.73
C MET A 243 15.42 18.32 2.74
N ASP A 244 15.70 17.68 3.88
CA ASP A 244 16.65 16.55 3.96
C ASP A 244 16.14 15.34 3.17
N LYS A 245 14.84 15.05 3.25
CA LYS A 245 14.21 13.93 2.53
C LYS A 245 14.24 14.16 1.01
N VAL A 246 13.93 15.37 0.57
CA VAL A 246 14.02 15.78 -0.85
C VAL A 246 15.47 15.79 -1.35
N SER A 247 16.43 16.18 -0.50
CA SER A 247 17.87 16.23 -0.86
C SER A 247 18.53 14.86 -0.85
N SER A 248 18.08 13.92 -0.02
CA SER A 248 18.42 12.49 -0.09
C SER A 248 17.89 11.90 -1.39
N LEU A 249 16.60 12.11 -1.70
CA LEU A 249 15.98 11.64 -2.93
C LEU A 249 16.70 12.17 -4.19
N ARG A 250 17.12 13.44 -4.21
CA ARG A 250 17.87 14.03 -5.34
C ARG A 250 19.29 13.49 -5.53
N ARG A 251 19.97 13.09 -4.46
CA ARG A 251 21.36 12.57 -4.55
C ARG A 251 21.42 11.14 -5.05
N ASP A 252 20.38 10.36 -4.82
CA ASP A 252 20.29 8.96 -5.27
C ASP A 252 19.65 8.82 -6.68
N LEU A 253 19.24 9.94 -7.29
CA LEU A 253 18.60 10.04 -8.61
C LEU A 253 19.51 10.57 -9.73
N LEU A 254 20.79 10.84 -9.45
CA LEU A 254 21.85 11.11 -10.44
C LEU A 254 22.87 9.97 -10.45
#